data_AF-A0A246DPH9-F1
#
_entry.id   AF-A0A246DPH9-F1
#
_cell.length_a   1.000
_cell.length_b   1.000
_cell.length_c   1.000
_cell.angle_alpha   90.00
_cell.angle_beta   90.00
_cell.angle_gamma   90.00
#
_symmetry.space_group_name_H-M   'P 1'
#
loop_
_entity.id
_entity.type
_entity.pdbx_description
1 polymer ?
#
loop_
_entity_poly.entity_id
_entity_poly.type
_entity_poly.pdbx_seq_one_letter_code
_entity_poly.pdbx_strand_id
1 'polypeptide(L)'
;MATTLIAEIHQAQTRLPFLSRAERGALIVRILRELKILRREVLGNVSADRCVWIDKLIASVSSTVSEIVTMPDAEFNRVLNEFEKLMATLHNISHPQKPSETVH
;
A
#
# COMPACT_ATOMS: atom_id res chain seq x y z
N MET A 1 7.09 -10.27 1.08
CA MET A 1 7.16 -9.08 0.20
C MET A 1 6.43 -7.90 0.81
N ALA A 2 5.17 -8.05 1.24
CA ALA A 2 4.43 -6.98 1.94
C ALA A 2 5.11 -6.45 3.23
N THR A 3 5.71 -7.34 4.02
CA THR A 3 6.46 -6.96 5.25
C THR A 3 7.64 -6.04 4.97
N THR A 4 8.31 -6.21 3.83
CA THR A 4 9.44 -5.37 3.41
C THR A 4 8.95 -3.96 3.03
N LEU A 5 7.85 -3.85 2.28
CA LEU A 5 7.31 -2.54 1.91
C LEU A 5 6.74 -1.76 3.12
N ILE A 6 6.08 -2.44 4.06
CA ILE A 6 5.61 -1.78 5.30
C ILE A 6 6.79 -1.18 6.07
N ALA A 7 7.90 -1.91 6.18
CA ALA A 7 9.13 -1.37 6.79
C ALA A 7 9.72 -0.19 6.00
N GLU A 8 9.71 -0.24 4.66
CA GLU A 8 10.11 0.89 3.80
C GLU A 8 9.22 2.13 4.02
N ILE A 9 7.91 1.94 4.20
CA ILE A 9 6.97 3.02 4.53
C ILE A 9 7.31 3.60 5.90
N HIS A 10 7.45 2.77 6.95
CA HIS A 10 7.82 3.24 8.28
C HIS A 10 9.14 4.01 8.27
N GLN A 11 10.15 3.51 7.55
CA GLN A 11 11.42 4.20 7.41
C GLN A 11 11.27 5.55 6.69
N ALA A 12 10.42 5.63 5.66
CA ALA A 12 10.15 6.90 4.99
C ALA A 12 9.45 7.89 5.93
N GLN A 13 8.52 7.40 6.76
CA GLN A 13 7.77 8.22 7.72
C GLN A 13 8.65 8.84 8.80
N THR A 14 9.69 8.15 9.26
CA THR A 14 10.63 8.71 10.25
C THR A 14 11.52 9.82 9.69
N ARG A 15 11.60 9.97 8.36
CA ARG A 15 12.50 10.93 7.69
C ARG A 15 11.78 11.84 6.68
N LEU A 16 10.47 12.00 6.78
CA LEU A 16 9.65 12.78 5.82
C LEU A 16 10.20 14.17 5.47
N PRO A 17 10.71 14.97 6.43
CA PRO A 17 11.24 16.30 6.14
C PRO A 17 12.48 16.28 5.24
N PHE A 18 13.14 15.13 5.15
CA PHE A 18 14.38 14.94 4.39
C PHE A 18 14.14 14.24 3.05
N LEU A 19 12.91 13.80 2.76
CA LEU A 19 12.60 13.14 1.49
C LEU A 19 12.42 14.17 0.38
N SER A 20 13.27 14.08 -0.64
CA SER A 20 13.08 14.81 -1.88
C SER A 20 11.80 14.38 -2.61
N ARG A 21 11.30 15.24 -3.50
CA ARG A 21 10.16 14.92 -4.38
C ARG A 21 10.39 13.64 -5.20
N ALA A 22 11.63 13.39 -5.61
CA ALA A 22 12.02 12.19 -6.36
C ALA A 22 11.90 10.93 -5.48
N GLU A 23 12.38 10.98 -4.23
CA GLU A 23 12.25 9.86 -3.29
C GLU A 23 10.80 9.59 -2.91
N ARG A 24 9.98 10.64 -2.70
CA ARG A 24 8.54 10.50 -2.50
C ARG A 24 7.88 9.82 -3.70
N GLY A 25 8.23 10.22 -4.92
CA GLY A 25 7.71 9.61 -6.14
C GLY A 25 8.12 8.14 -6.28
N ALA A 26 9.38 7.83 -6.00
CA ALA A 26 9.88 6.45 -6.02
C ALA A 26 9.12 5.57 -5.02
N LEU A 27 8.83 6.06 -3.82
CA LEU A 27 8.06 5.35 -2.81
C LEU A 27 6.61 5.09 -3.26
N ILE A 28 5.92 6.09 -3.82
CA ILE A 28 4.56 5.89 -4.34
C ILE A 28 4.54 4.87 -5.49
N VAL A 29 5.52 4.94 -6.41
CA VAL A 29 5.65 3.95 -7.50
C VAL A 29 5.91 2.55 -6.94
N ARG A 30 6.74 2.43 -5.90
CA ARG A 30 7.02 1.18 -5.20
C ARG A 30 5.74 0.59 -4.59
N ILE A 31 4.94 1.41 -3.90
CA ILE A 31 3.65 1.03 -3.32
C ILE A 31 2.68 0.54 -4.41
N LEU A 32 2.54 1.29 -5.50
CA LEU A 32 1.69 0.91 -6.62
C LEU A 32 2.09 -0.42 -7.26
N ARG A 33 3.38 -0.71 -7.34
CA ARG A 33 3.88 -2.01 -7.85
C ARG A 33 3.49 -3.15 -6.92
N GLU A 34 3.67 -3.00 -5.62
CA GLU A 34 3.26 -4.03 -4.65
C GLU A 34 1.75 -4.22 -4.62
N LEU A 35 0.94 -3.16 -4.71
CA LEU A 35 -0.51 -3.29 -4.83
C LEU A 35 -0.92 -4.09 -6.09
N LYS A 36 -0.23 -3.91 -7.22
CA LYS A 36 -0.44 -4.72 -8.44
C LYS A 36 -0.01 -6.17 -8.28
N ILE A 37 0.97 -6.46 -7.43
CA ILE A 37 1.39 -7.83 -7.10
C ILE A 37 0.33 -8.47 -6.20
N LEU A 38 -0.01 -7.82 -5.08
CA LEU A 38 -1.04 -8.29 -4.15
C LEU A 38 -2.40 -8.49 -4.82
N ARG A 39 -2.81 -7.58 -5.71
CA ARG A 39 -4.00 -7.79 -6.54
C ARG A 39 -3.96 -9.13 -7.27
N ARG A 40 -2.84 -9.46 -7.91
CA ARG A 40 -2.69 -10.69 -8.70
C ARG A 40 -2.62 -11.93 -7.82
N GLU A 41 -1.88 -11.86 -6.72
CA GLU A 41 -1.64 -12.99 -5.84
C GLU A 41 -2.84 -13.31 -4.94
N VAL A 42 -3.46 -12.28 -4.34
CA VAL A 42 -4.53 -12.44 -3.36
C VAL A 42 -5.90 -12.49 -4.03
N LEU A 43 -6.11 -11.66 -5.04
CA LEU A 43 -7.40 -11.49 -5.69
C LEU A 43 -7.46 -12.09 -7.09
N GLY A 44 -6.41 -12.79 -7.55
CA GLY A 44 -6.36 -13.37 -8.90
C GLY A 44 -7.48 -14.38 -9.19
N ASN A 45 -8.00 -15.03 -8.15
CA ASN A 45 -9.12 -15.97 -8.24
C ASN A 45 -10.47 -15.34 -7.85
N VAL A 46 -10.49 -14.07 -7.47
CA VAL A 46 -11.69 -13.33 -7.12
C VAL A 46 -12.28 -12.73 -8.40
N SER A 47 -13.60 -12.75 -8.51
CA SER A 47 -14.29 -12.22 -9.69
C SER A 47 -13.94 -10.75 -9.94
N ALA A 48 -13.75 -10.40 -11.22
CA ALA A 48 -13.21 -9.09 -11.62
C ALA A 48 -14.06 -7.92 -11.10
N ASP A 49 -15.38 -8.09 -11.04
CA ASP A 49 -16.35 -7.13 -10.49
C ASP A 49 -16.06 -6.77 -9.02
N ARG A 50 -15.58 -7.72 -8.22
CA ARG A 50 -15.18 -7.52 -6.82
C ARG A 50 -13.79 -6.91 -6.67
N CYS A 51 -13.00 -6.88 -7.74
CA CYS A 51 -11.63 -6.33 -7.77
C CYS A 51 -11.56 -4.96 -8.45
N VAL A 52 -12.67 -4.41 -8.95
CA VAL A 52 -12.69 -3.11 -9.65
C VAL A 52 -12.18 -1.97 -8.75
N TRP A 53 -12.44 -2.03 -7.44
CA TRP A 53 -12.05 -0.97 -6.52
C TRP A 53 -10.53 -0.81 -6.41
N ILE A 54 -9.76 -1.91 -6.40
CA ILE A 54 -8.30 -1.84 -6.31
C ILE A 54 -7.68 -1.36 -7.63
N ASP A 55 -8.27 -1.71 -8.78
CA ASP A 55 -7.86 -1.14 -10.07
C ASP A 55 -8.08 0.36 -10.14
N LYS A 56 -9.26 0.81 -9.69
CA LYS A 56 -9.60 2.24 -9.65
C LYS A 56 -8.66 2.99 -8.72
N LEU A 57 -8.33 2.43 -7.56
CA LEU A 57 -7.35 3.01 -6.65
C LEU A 57 -5.97 3.12 -7.32
N ILE A 58 -5.48 2.03 -7.92
CA ILE A 58 -4.18 2.02 -8.61
C ILE A 58 -4.16 3.06 -9.73
N ALA A 59 -5.21 3.14 -10.54
CA ALA A 59 -5.31 4.11 -11.64
C ALA A 59 -5.35 5.56 -11.13
N SER A 60 -6.19 5.84 -10.14
CA SER A 60 -6.35 7.18 -9.54
C SER A 60 -5.05 7.68 -8.92
N VAL A 61 -4.37 6.83 -8.14
CA VAL A 61 -3.09 7.18 -7.52
C VAL A 61 -2.01 7.34 -8.59
N SER A 62 -2.01 6.50 -9.63
CA SER A 62 -1.07 6.64 -10.76
C SER A 62 -1.23 7.98 -11.49
N SER A 63 -2.47 8.48 -11.64
CA SER A 63 -2.73 9.77 -12.28
C SER A 63 -2.43 10.97 -11.38
N THR A 64 -2.38 10.78 -10.05
CA THR A 64 -2.21 11.85 -9.06
C THR A 64 -0.84 11.84 -8.38
N VAL A 65 0.11 11.00 -8.83
CA VAL A 65 1.45 10.93 -8.21
C VAL A 65 2.12 12.30 -8.14
N SER A 66 2.02 13.11 -9.20
CA SER A 66 2.62 14.45 -9.27
C SER A 66 2.12 15.40 -8.18
N GLU A 67 0.84 15.27 -7.80
CA GLU A 67 0.17 16.03 -6.74
C GLU A 67 0.56 15.47 -5.36
N ILE A 68 0.51 14.15 -5.20
CA ILE A 68 0.86 13.47 -3.95
C ILE A 68 2.28 13.82 -3.50
N VAL A 69 3.25 13.81 -4.41
CA VAL A 69 4.66 14.10 -4.05
C VAL A 69 4.92 15.56 -3.69
N THR A 70 3.99 16.46 -4.01
CA THR A 70 4.05 17.90 -3.64
C THR A 70 3.29 18.23 -2.38
N MET A 71 2.56 17.27 -1.80
CA MET A 71 1.82 17.49 -0.57
C MET A 71 2.76 17.84 0.60
N PRO A 72 2.29 18.67 1.55
CA PRO A 72 2.96 18.84 2.83
C PRO A 72 3.19 17.50 3.53
N ASP A 73 4.22 17.43 4.37
CA ASP A 73 4.64 16.20 5.05
C ASP A 73 3.49 15.52 5.81
N ALA A 74 2.63 16.31 6.46
CA ALA A 74 1.48 15.79 7.18
C ALA A 74 0.47 15.07 6.27
N GLU A 75 0.21 15.62 5.08
CA GLU A 75 -0.70 15.04 4.10
C GLU A 75 -0.07 13.83 3.41
N PHE A 76 1.20 13.94 3.02
CA PHE A 76 1.94 12.82 2.47
C PHE A 76 2.01 11.65 3.46
N ASN A 77 2.23 11.92 4.75
CA ASN A 77 2.21 10.90 5.79
C ASN A 77 0.85 10.20 5.93
N ARG A 78 -0.25 10.95 5.80
CA ARG A 78 -1.60 10.38 5.81
C ARG A 78 -1.79 9.42 4.64
N VAL A 79 -1.35 9.80 3.44
CA VAL A 79 -1.38 8.92 2.27
C VAL A 79 -0.59 7.63 2.52
N LEU A 80 0.61 7.73 3.09
CA LEU A 80 1.43 6.56 3.44
C LEU A 80 0.73 5.64 4.45
N ASN A 81 0.11 6.20 5.49
CA ASN A 81 -0.64 5.43 6.49
C ASN A 81 -1.82 4.67 5.88
N GLU A 82 -2.56 5.30 4.96
CA GLU A 82 -3.68 4.62 4.30
C GLU A 82 -3.21 3.47 3.40
N PHE A 83 -2.08 3.62 2.71
CA PHE A 83 -1.49 2.51 1.96
C PHE A 83 -0.98 1.39 2.85
N GLU A 84 -0.35 1.72 3.98
CA GLU A 84 0.10 0.72 4.95
C GLU A 84 -1.07 -0.13 5.46
N LYS A 85 -2.15 0.52 5.92
CA LYS A 85 -3.37 -0.16 6.39
C LYS A 85 -3.96 -1.05 5.31
N LEU A 86 -4.10 -0.53 4.09
CA LEU A 86 -4.64 -1.29 2.97
C LEU A 86 -3.82 -2.55 2.70
N MET A 87 -2.49 -2.44 2.67
CA MET A 87 -1.62 -3.59 2.42
C MET A 87 -1.68 -4.60 3.56
N ALA A 88 -1.71 -4.16 4.81
CA ALA A 88 -1.89 -5.04 5.96
C ALA A 88 -3.22 -5.80 5.87
N THR A 89 -4.32 -5.12 5.52
CA THR A 89 -5.63 -5.75 5.32
C THR A 89 -5.59 -6.80 4.21
N LEU A 90 -5.03 -6.47 3.04
CA LEU A 90 -4.91 -7.41 1.92
C LEU A 90 -4.05 -8.63 2.28
N HIS A 91 -2.97 -8.42 3.02
CA HIS A 91 -2.11 -9.51 3.50
C HIS A 91 -2.85 -10.45 4.47
N ASN A 92 -3.63 -9.89 5.41
CA ASN A 92 -4.43 -10.66 6.36
C ASN A 92 -5.53 -11.48 5.68
N ILE A 93 -6.11 -10.95 4.59
CA ILE A 93 -7.08 -11.69 3.76
C ILE A 93 -6.40 -12.85 3.03
N SER A 94 -5.17 -12.65 2.53
CA SER A 94 -4.42 -13.67 1.81
C SER A 94 -3.93 -14.82 2.68
N HIS A 95 -3.61 -14.52 3.94
CA HIS A 95 -3.11 -15.48 4.92
C HIS A 95 -3.98 -15.38 6.16
N PRO A 96 -5.24 -15.87 6.11
CA PRO A 96 -6.07 -15.90 7.30
C PRO A 96 -5.31 -16.71 8.34
N GLN A 97 -4.84 -16.06 9.40
CA GLN A 97 -4.29 -16.77 10.54
C GLN A 97 -5.35 -17.78 10.96
N LYS A 98 -5.00 -19.08 10.97
CA LYS A 98 -5.85 -20.09 11.59
C LYS A 98 -6.15 -19.57 13.00
N PRO A 99 -7.41 -19.47 13.43
CA PRO A 99 -7.70 -19.21 14.83
C PRO A 99 -6.95 -20.31 15.61
N SER A 100 -6.03 -19.90 16.47
CA SER A 100 -5.47 -20.81 17.47
C SER A 100 -6.64 -21.26 18.32
N GLU A 101 -7.19 -22.43 18.01
CA GLU A 101 -8.04 -23.17 18.92
C GLU A 101 -7.18 -23.51 20.13
N THR A 102 -7.14 -22.61 21.12
CA THR A 102 -6.89 -23.01 22.50
C THR A 102 -8.09 -23.85 22.92
N VAL A 103 -8.00 -25.15 22.65
CA VAL A 103 -8.81 -26.17 23.30
C VAL A 103 -8.40 -26.17 24.77
N HIS A 104 -9.32 -25.72 25.63
CA HIS A 104 -9.27 -25.93 27.08
C HIS A 104 -10.23 -27.06 27.45
#